data_AF-A0A9D8S9L0-F1
#
_entry.id   AF-A0A9D8S9L0-F1
#
_cell.length_a   1.000
_cell.length_b   1.000
_cell.length_c   1.000
_cell.angle_alpha   90.00
_cell.angle_beta   90.00
_cell.angle_gamma   90.00
#
_symmetry.space_group_name_H-M   'P 1'
#
loop_
_entity.id
_entity.type
_entity.pdbx_description
1 polymer ?
#
loop_
_entity_poly.entity_id
_entity_poly.type
_entity_poly.pdbx_seq_one_letter_code
_entity_poly.pdbx_strand_id
1 'polypeptide(L)'
;KTGAPKGLGALYVKKGVRLKPVIFGGGQEKGLFCGTENVPAMAGWSTAIKELSGSVSKRNEALGEIKTELEEKLLSLGAEMISPENSSAHILTVAFPGYISENIVHFLEKKEIYVSTGSACSSKKASATYSALGLEKYSQSALRISFCDDTTKQDTDAFFTATEEALNTLKKRNKQE
;
A
#
# COMPACT_ATOMS: atom_id res chain seq x y z
N LYS A 1 -5.37 -4.98 -5.65
CA LYS A 1 -4.94 -3.97 -6.66
C LYS A 1 -6.11 -3.49 -7.49
N THR A 2 -6.83 -4.38 -8.19
CA THR A 2 -7.95 -3.99 -9.05
C THR A 2 -9.27 -4.66 -8.64
N GLY A 3 -9.40 -5.17 -7.41
CA GLY A 3 -10.55 -5.97 -6.97
C GLY A 3 -10.68 -7.37 -7.60
N ALA A 4 -9.84 -7.71 -8.58
CA ALA A 4 -9.93 -8.97 -9.30
C ALA A 4 -9.33 -10.18 -8.56
N PRO A 5 -9.69 -11.42 -8.99
CA PRO A 5 -9.11 -12.64 -8.45
C PRO A 5 -7.58 -12.65 -8.50
N LYS A 6 -6.95 -13.24 -7.47
CA LYS A 6 -5.49 -13.44 -7.43
C LYS A 6 -5.08 -14.48 -8.48
N GLY A 7 -3.83 -14.41 -8.93
CA GLY A 7 -3.24 -15.39 -9.84
C GLY A 7 -3.29 -15.02 -11.33
N LEU A 8 -3.65 -13.79 -11.67
CA LEU A 8 -3.55 -13.23 -13.02
C LEU A 8 -2.79 -11.89 -12.98
N GLY A 9 -2.07 -11.61 -14.05
CA GLY A 9 -1.49 -10.31 -14.35
C GLY A 9 -1.41 -10.09 -15.85
N ALA A 10 -0.94 -8.91 -16.26
CA ALA A 10 -0.68 -8.63 -17.67
C ALA A 10 0.60 -7.83 -17.85
N LEU A 11 1.17 -7.98 -19.04
CA LEU A 11 2.29 -7.19 -19.52
C LEU A 11 1.86 -6.50 -20.82
N TYR A 12 1.83 -5.17 -20.80
CA TYR A 12 1.63 -4.39 -22.03
C TYR A 12 2.95 -4.26 -22.79
N VAL A 13 2.94 -4.62 -24.08
CA VAL A 13 4.12 -4.53 -24.96
C VAL A 13 3.80 -3.54 -26.08
N LYS A 14 4.48 -2.40 -26.07
CA LYS A 14 4.35 -1.39 -27.13
C LYS A 14 4.75 -1.98 -28.48
N LYS A 15 3.99 -1.66 -29.54
CA LYS A 15 4.30 -2.10 -30.91
C LYS A 15 5.75 -1.75 -31.26
N GLY A 16 6.48 -2.74 -31.80
CA GLY A 16 7.89 -2.61 -32.17
C GLY A 16 8.89 -3.12 -31.13
N VAL A 17 8.46 -3.32 -29.87
CA VAL A 17 9.29 -3.95 -28.84
C VAL A 17 9.32 -5.46 -29.06
N ARG A 18 10.51 -6.04 -29.15
CA ARG A 18 10.72 -7.49 -29.23
C ARG A 18 11.13 -8.01 -27.86
N LEU A 19 10.35 -8.97 -27.35
CA LEU A 19 10.65 -9.66 -26.09
C LEU A 19 11.05 -11.11 -26.37
N LYS A 20 11.95 -11.63 -25.54
CA LYS A 20 12.23 -13.07 -25.51
C LYS A 20 11.18 -13.76 -24.63
N PRO A 21 10.67 -14.93 -25.01
CA PRO A 21 9.78 -15.71 -24.14
C PRO A 21 10.46 -16.02 -22.81
N VAL A 22 9.68 -16.00 -21.74
CA VAL A 22 10.15 -16.44 -20.40
C VAL A 22 9.70 -17.87 -20.13
N ILE A 23 8.55 -18.27 -20.68
CA ILE A 23 8.02 -19.64 -20.62
C ILE A 23 7.82 -20.15 -22.04
N PHE A 24 8.50 -21.26 -22.34
CA PHE A 24 8.47 -21.93 -23.64
C PHE A 24 7.44 -23.07 -23.66
N GLY A 25 6.82 -23.34 -24.80
CA GLY A 25 5.79 -24.38 -24.91
C GLY A 25 4.80 -24.15 -26.06
N GLY A 26 3.52 -24.41 -25.79
CA GLY A 26 2.43 -24.53 -26.77
C GLY A 26 2.00 -23.28 -27.55
N GLY A 27 2.75 -22.18 -27.49
CA GLY A 27 2.52 -21.01 -28.34
C GLY A 27 1.41 -20.05 -27.89
N GLN A 28 0.81 -20.24 -26.71
CA GLN A 28 -0.13 -19.27 -26.12
C GLN A 28 0.53 -17.89 -25.94
N GLU A 29 -0.29 -16.84 -25.84
CA GLU A 29 0.18 -15.44 -25.72
C GLU A 29 1.21 -15.07 -26.80
N LYS A 30 0.98 -15.53 -28.03
CA LYS A 30 1.88 -15.35 -29.19
C LYS A 30 3.29 -15.92 -28.97
N GLY A 31 3.39 -16.96 -28.14
CA GLY A 31 4.64 -17.60 -27.76
C GLY A 31 5.47 -16.85 -26.72
N LEU A 32 4.99 -15.73 -26.16
CA LEU A 32 5.73 -14.98 -25.13
C LEU A 32 5.62 -15.60 -23.73
N PHE A 33 4.47 -16.21 -23.44
CA PHE A 33 4.18 -16.83 -22.16
C PHE A 33 3.29 -18.07 -22.38
N CYS A 34 3.92 -19.23 -22.51
CA CYS A 34 3.21 -20.48 -22.80
C CYS A 34 2.56 -21.07 -21.53
N GLY A 35 1.47 -21.82 -21.72
CA GLY A 35 0.70 -22.46 -20.65
C GLY A 35 -0.80 -22.40 -20.92
N THR A 36 -1.57 -23.33 -20.35
CA THR A 36 -3.04 -23.30 -20.46
C THR A 36 -3.59 -22.00 -19.86
N GLU A 37 -4.39 -21.27 -20.63
CA GLU A 37 -4.92 -19.98 -20.21
C GLU A 37 -5.86 -20.11 -19.00
N ASN A 38 -5.68 -19.24 -18.02
CA ASN A 38 -6.58 -19.15 -16.87
C ASN A 38 -7.82 -18.33 -17.25
N VAL A 39 -8.66 -18.90 -18.12
CA VAL A 39 -9.86 -18.25 -18.68
C VAL A 39 -10.79 -17.68 -17.60
N PRO A 40 -11.09 -18.37 -16.48
CA PRO A 40 -11.93 -17.79 -15.42
C PRO A 40 -11.33 -16.54 -14.79
N ALA A 41 -10.02 -16.54 -14.51
CA ALA A 41 -9.36 -15.37 -13.94
C ALA A 41 -9.33 -14.20 -14.95
N MET A 42 -9.10 -14.49 -16.24
CA MET A 42 -9.15 -13.48 -17.32
C MET A 42 -10.52 -12.81 -17.41
N ALA A 43 -11.60 -13.60 -17.35
CA ALA A 43 -12.96 -13.07 -17.35
C ALA A 43 -13.23 -12.18 -16.12
N GLY A 44 -12.87 -12.64 -14.92
CA GLY A 44 -13.03 -11.85 -13.69
C GLY A 44 -12.23 -10.55 -13.70
N TRP A 45 -11.01 -10.58 -14.23
CA TRP A 45 -10.17 -9.38 -14.34
C TRP A 45 -10.72 -8.37 -15.37
N SER A 46 -11.26 -8.86 -16.49
CA SER A 46 -11.92 -8.01 -17.50
C SER A 46 -13.11 -7.24 -16.90
N THR A 47 -13.96 -7.91 -16.12
CA THR A 47 -15.10 -7.29 -15.43
C THR A 47 -14.63 -6.24 -14.44
N ALA A 48 -13.67 -6.58 -13.57
CA ALA A 48 -13.16 -5.65 -12.57
C ALA A 48 -12.53 -4.39 -13.20
N ILE A 49 -11.79 -4.53 -14.31
CA ILE A 49 -11.25 -3.37 -15.03
C ILE A 49 -12.37 -2.50 -15.61
N LYS A 50 -13.41 -3.10 -16.20
CA LYS A 50 -14.54 -2.35 -16.77
C LYS A 50 -15.23 -1.51 -15.70
N GLU A 51 -15.53 -2.09 -14.54
CA GLU A 51 -16.11 -1.38 -13.40
C GLU A 51 -15.22 -0.23 -12.92
N LEU A 52 -13.90 -0.44 -12.89
CA LEU A 52 -12.97 0.60 -12.46
C LEU A 52 -12.81 1.73 -13.50
N SER A 53 -12.87 1.43 -14.80
CA SER A 53 -12.47 2.37 -15.86
C SER A 53 -13.30 3.67 -15.94
N GLY A 54 -14.59 3.63 -15.59
CA GLY A 54 -15.51 4.76 -15.80
C GLY A 54 -15.46 5.89 -14.77
N SER A 55 -14.78 5.70 -13.63
CA SER A 55 -14.81 6.68 -12.53
C SER A 55 -13.46 6.84 -11.82
N VAL A 56 -12.35 6.57 -12.51
CA VAL A 56 -11.00 6.68 -11.94
C VAL A 56 -10.73 8.07 -11.34
N SER A 57 -11.05 9.14 -12.07
CA SER A 57 -10.80 10.51 -11.60
C SER A 57 -11.59 10.83 -10.34
N LYS A 58 -12.90 10.54 -10.34
CA LYS A 58 -13.79 10.80 -9.21
C LYS A 58 -13.39 10.02 -7.95
N ARG A 59 -12.97 8.76 -8.11
CA ARG A 59 -12.49 7.94 -6.97
C ARG A 59 -11.16 8.44 -6.43
N ASN A 60 -10.23 8.84 -7.31
CA ASN A 60 -8.96 9.44 -6.89
C ASN A 60 -9.18 10.76 -6.13
N GLU A 61 -10.13 11.58 -6.55
CA GLU A 61 -10.49 12.83 -5.87
C GLU A 61 -11.05 12.54 -4.47
N ALA A 62 -12.06 11.68 -4.35
CA ALA A 62 -12.65 11.30 -3.07
C ALA A 62 -11.62 10.68 -2.09
N LEU A 63 -10.74 9.80 -2.57
CA LEU A 63 -9.66 9.26 -1.75
C LEU A 63 -8.58 10.29 -1.42
N GLY A 64 -8.35 11.26 -2.31
CA GLY A 64 -7.46 12.38 -2.07
C GLY A 64 -7.92 13.21 -0.89
N GLU A 65 -9.22 13.53 -0.81
CA GLU A 65 -9.80 14.26 0.33
C GLU A 65 -9.63 13.51 1.65
N ILE A 66 -9.96 12.22 1.67
CA ILE A 66 -9.79 11.35 2.86
C ILE A 66 -8.32 11.29 3.29
N LYS A 67 -7.41 11.14 2.32
CA LYS A 67 -5.97 11.10 2.57
C LYS A 67 -5.47 12.41 3.17
N THR A 68 -5.85 13.56 2.60
CA THR A 68 -5.43 14.88 3.08
C THR A 68 -5.93 15.13 4.51
N GLU A 69 -7.19 14.80 4.80
CA GLU A 69 -7.73 14.94 6.16
C GLU A 69 -6.97 14.05 7.17
N LEU A 70 -6.66 12.80 6.79
CA LEU A 70 -5.90 11.92 7.65
C LEU A 70 -4.45 12.42 7.83
N GLU A 71 -3.83 12.95 6.79
CA GLU A 71 -2.49 13.53 6.85
C GLU A 71 -2.40 14.67 7.88
N GLU A 72 -3.33 15.62 7.84
CA GLU A 72 -3.42 16.73 8.82
C GLU A 72 -3.56 16.21 10.26
N LYS A 73 -4.42 15.21 10.46
CA LYS A 73 -4.59 14.57 11.77
C LYS A 73 -3.32 13.90 12.25
N LEU A 74 -2.63 13.13 11.41
CA LEU A 74 -1.40 12.43 11.80
C LEU A 74 -0.24 13.39 12.07
N LEU A 75 -0.15 14.52 11.35
CA LEU A 75 0.80 15.59 11.66
C LEU A 75 0.63 16.11 13.10
N SER A 76 -0.62 16.23 13.57
CA SER A 76 -0.90 16.63 14.96
C SER A 76 -0.41 15.61 16.01
N LEU A 77 -0.21 14.34 15.64
CA LEU A 77 0.37 13.30 16.49
C LEU A 77 1.90 13.22 16.40
N GLY A 78 2.54 14.15 15.68
CA GLY A 78 3.98 14.17 15.49
C GLY A 78 4.48 13.19 14.42
N ALA A 79 3.63 12.80 13.48
CA ALA A 79 4.06 12.04 12.32
C ALA A 79 4.92 12.89 11.38
N GLU A 80 5.95 12.28 10.77
CA GLU A 80 6.69 12.87 9.66
C GLU A 80 6.18 12.28 8.33
N MET A 81 5.84 13.14 7.36
CA MET A 81 5.32 12.68 6.07
C MET A 81 6.44 12.18 5.16
N ILE A 82 6.29 10.96 4.65
CA ILE A 82 7.20 10.34 3.67
C ILE A 82 6.62 10.45 2.26
N SER A 83 5.30 10.29 2.13
CA SER A 83 4.61 10.50 0.87
C SER A 83 4.79 11.96 0.41
N PRO A 84 5.23 12.20 -0.85
CA PRO A 84 5.26 13.56 -1.40
C PRO A 84 3.84 14.07 -1.69
N GLU A 85 3.69 15.39 -1.84
CA GLU A 85 2.42 16.06 -2.13
C GLU A 85 1.69 15.46 -3.36
N ASN A 86 2.41 15.23 -4.46
CA ASN A 86 1.88 14.64 -5.69
C ASN A 86 1.89 13.09 -5.70
N SER A 87 1.77 12.45 -4.54
CA SER A 87 1.71 10.98 -4.43
C SER A 87 0.30 10.44 -4.72
N SER A 88 0.22 9.13 -4.96
CA SER A 88 -1.06 8.44 -5.18
C SER A 88 -2.07 8.75 -4.06
N ALA A 89 -3.33 8.96 -4.42
CA ALA A 89 -4.44 9.08 -3.48
C ALA A 89 -4.65 7.81 -2.64
N HIS A 90 -4.22 6.64 -3.15
CA HIS A 90 -4.41 5.35 -2.49
C HIS A 90 -3.38 5.03 -1.41
N ILE A 91 -2.31 5.80 -1.27
CA ILE A 91 -1.21 5.45 -0.37
C ILE A 91 -0.75 6.68 0.40
N LEU A 92 -0.77 6.57 1.73
CA LEU A 92 -0.14 7.50 2.65
C LEU A 92 0.95 6.75 3.42
N THR A 93 2.19 7.22 3.29
CA THR A 93 3.31 6.70 4.07
C THR A 93 3.80 7.79 5.01
N VAL A 94 3.84 7.48 6.29
CA VAL A 94 4.26 8.38 7.37
C VAL A 94 5.29 7.67 8.23
N ALA A 95 6.04 8.39 9.04
CA ALA A 95 6.86 7.83 10.10
C ALA A 95 6.48 8.41 11.45
N PHE A 96 6.63 7.60 12.50
CA PHE A 96 6.56 8.06 13.89
C PHE A 96 7.94 7.91 14.52
N PRO A 97 8.81 8.93 14.43
CA PRO A 97 10.16 8.87 15.02
C PRO A 97 10.12 8.48 16.51
N GLY A 98 11.04 7.60 16.92
CA GLY A 98 11.07 7.08 18.29
C GLY A 98 10.13 5.91 18.56
N TYR A 99 9.34 5.49 17.57
CA TYR A 99 8.52 4.28 17.63
C TYR A 99 8.97 3.25 16.60
N ILE A 100 8.83 1.98 16.97
CA ILE A 100 9.01 0.85 16.05
C ILE A 100 7.65 0.57 15.42
N SER A 101 7.56 0.67 14.10
CA SER A 101 6.33 0.56 13.32
C SER A 101 5.63 -0.78 13.52
N GLU A 102 6.37 -1.88 13.67
CA GLU A 102 5.84 -3.21 13.95
C GLU A 102 5.00 -3.24 15.24
N ASN A 103 5.40 -2.50 16.28
CA ASN A 103 4.64 -2.43 17.53
C ASN A 103 3.30 -1.69 17.33
N ILE A 104 3.29 -0.66 16.48
CA ILE A 104 2.07 0.08 16.13
C ILE A 104 1.16 -0.84 15.31
N VAL A 105 1.69 -1.53 14.30
CA VAL A 105 0.94 -2.48 13.47
C VAL A 105 0.29 -3.57 14.33
N HIS A 106 1.02 -4.19 15.27
CA HIS A 106 0.46 -5.21 16.16
C HIS A 106 -0.57 -4.64 17.15
N PHE A 107 -0.47 -3.37 17.52
CA PHE A 107 -1.51 -2.73 18.34
C PHE A 107 -2.79 -2.53 17.52
N LEU A 108 -2.66 -2.02 16.30
CA LEU A 108 -3.78 -1.78 15.39
C LEU A 108 -4.47 -3.10 14.97
N GLU A 109 -3.70 -4.17 14.77
CA GLU A 109 -4.22 -5.51 14.47
C GLU A 109 -5.21 -6.01 15.53
N LYS A 110 -4.93 -5.74 16.82
CA LYS A 110 -5.86 -6.08 17.93
C LYS A 110 -7.16 -5.27 17.92
N LYS A 111 -7.18 -4.16 17.19
CA LYS A 111 -8.35 -3.32 16.95
C LYS A 111 -9.00 -3.62 15.59
N GLU A 112 -8.58 -4.71 14.93
CA GLU A 112 -9.04 -5.11 13.60
C GLU A 112 -8.70 -4.09 12.49
N ILE A 113 -7.64 -3.32 12.67
CA ILE A 113 -7.17 -2.31 11.73
C ILE A 113 -5.86 -2.79 11.08
N TYR A 114 -5.89 -2.97 9.76
CA TYR A 114 -4.79 -3.60 9.02
C TYR A 114 -4.04 -2.58 8.16
N VAL A 115 -2.78 -2.35 8.52
CA VAL A 115 -1.84 -1.49 7.79
C VAL A 115 -0.49 -2.21 7.66
N SER A 116 0.41 -1.69 6.84
CA SER A 116 1.72 -2.29 6.62
C SER A 116 2.83 -1.38 7.12
N THR A 117 4.01 -1.92 7.35
CA THR A 117 5.21 -1.11 7.58
C THR A 117 5.72 -0.54 6.26
N GLY A 118 6.49 0.55 6.34
CA GLY A 118 6.95 1.33 5.19
C GLY A 118 7.85 0.58 4.21
N SER A 119 8.29 -0.63 4.56
CA SER A 119 9.02 -1.50 3.67
C SER A 119 9.16 -2.90 4.25
N ALA A 120 8.82 -3.90 3.44
CA ALA A 120 8.75 -5.31 3.78
C ALA A 120 10.13 -5.96 4.04
N CYS A 121 10.89 -5.48 5.01
CA CYS A 121 12.04 -6.20 5.54
C CYS A 121 11.74 -6.60 6.99
N SER A 122 11.14 -7.78 7.13
CA SER A 122 11.14 -8.59 8.36
C SER A 122 12.55 -9.04 8.79
N SER A 123 13.60 -8.62 8.07
CA SER A 123 14.99 -8.93 8.36
C SER A 123 15.68 -7.69 8.90
N LYS A 124 16.68 -7.88 9.78
CA LYS A 124 17.47 -6.85 10.49
C LYS A 124 18.19 -5.80 9.61
N LYS A 125 17.89 -5.72 8.31
CA LYS A 125 18.48 -4.77 7.35
C LYS A 125 17.47 -3.69 6.97
N ALA A 126 17.95 -2.46 6.88
CA ALA A 126 17.21 -1.35 6.31
C ALA A 126 16.70 -1.74 4.91
N SER A 127 15.50 -1.29 4.58
CA SER A 127 14.91 -1.57 3.28
C SER A 127 15.74 -0.98 2.16
N ALA A 128 15.91 -1.79 1.10
CA ALA A 128 16.58 -1.36 -0.12
C ALA A 128 15.91 -0.12 -0.74
N THR A 129 14.58 -0.01 -0.62
CA THR A 129 13.82 1.16 -1.11
C THR A 129 14.12 2.41 -0.29
N TYR A 130 14.10 2.32 1.05
CA TYR A 130 14.43 3.48 1.89
C TYR A 130 15.87 3.91 1.71
N SER A 131 16.79 2.94 1.54
CA SER A 131 18.20 3.24 1.30
C SER A 131 18.42 3.92 -0.05
N ALA A 132 17.76 3.43 -1.10
CA ALA A 132 17.82 4.06 -2.42
C ALA A 132 17.26 5.49 -2.44
N LEU A 133 16.39 5.83 -1.49
CA LEU A 133 15.80 7.17 -1.36
C LEU A 133 16.54 8.07 -0.36
N GLY A 134 17.58 7.58 0.33
CA GLY A 134 18.26 8.34 1.40
C GLY A 134 17.38 8.58 2.63
N LEU A 135 16.44 7.66 2.88
CA LEU A 135 15.40 7.74 3.91
C LEU A 135 15.58 6.63 4.97
N GLU A 136 16.81 6.14 5.15
CA GLU A 136 17.13 5.03 6.05
C GLU A 136 16.69 5.28 7.49
N LYS A 137 16.72 6.55 7.93
CA LYS A 137 16.28 6.98 9.26
C LYS A 137 14.82 6.61 9.58
N TYR A 138 13.99 6.39 8.57
CA TYR A 138 12.58 6.01 8.73
C TYR A 138 12.33 4.50 8.64
N SER A 139 13.36 3.68 8.35
CA SER A 139 13.17 2.27 8.01
C SER A 139 12.44 1.46 9.09
N GLN A 140 12.58 1.84 10.35
CA GLN A 140 11.94 1.17 11.49
C GLN A 140 10.66 1.85 11.98
N SER A 141 10.44 3.11 11.63
CA SER A 141 9.34 3.93 12.15
C SER A 141 8.24 4.20 11.12
N ALA A 142 8.47 3.82 9.86
CA ALA A 142 7.54 4.08 8.77
C ALA A 142 6.33 3.15 8.79
N LEU A 143 5.15 3.76 8.66
CA LEU A 143 3.86 3.12 8.53
C LEU A 143 3.28 3.47 7.16
N ARG A 144 2.83 2.45 6.44
CA ARG A 144 2.17 2.58 5.14
C ARG A 144 0.69 2.24 5.29
N ILE A 145 -0.12 3.27 5.11
CA ILE A 145 -1.57 3.19 5.01
C ILE A 145 -1.94 3.07 3.53
N SER A 146 -2.80 2.12 3.19
CA SER A 146 -3.27 1.93 1.82
C SER A 146 -4.79 1.88 1.81
N PHE A 147 -5.39 2.75 0.99
CA PHE A 147 -6.83 2.92 0.89
C PHE A 147 -7.38 2.16 -0.31
N CYS A 148 -8.66 1.81 -0.24
CA CYS A 148 -9.45 1.26 -1.34
C CYS A 148 -10.70 2.09 -1.57
N ASP A 149 -11.43 1.79 -2.65
CA ASP A 149 -12.64 2.52 -3.04
C ASP A 149 -13.76 2.43 -1.97
N ASP A 150 -13.70 1.46 -1.07
CA ASP A 150 -14.65 1.27 0.04
C ASP A 150 -14.20 1.97 1.33
N THR A 151 -13.01 2.59 1.35
CA THR A 151 -12.52 3.30 2.53
C THR A 151 -13.39 4.51 2.82
N THR A 152 -13.88 4.59 4.05
CA THR A 152 -14.71 5.70 4.53
C THR A 152 -13.94 6.61 5.46
N LYS A 153 -14.49 7.81 5.70
CA LYS A 153 -13.97 8.74 6.70
C LYS A 153 -13.99 8.14 8.11
N GLN A 154 -15.03 7.36 8.42
CA GLN A 154 -15.18 6.64 9.68
C GLN A 154 -14.03 5.65 9.90
N ASP A 155 -13.59 4.95 8.86
CA ASP A 155 -12.44 4.04 8.94
C ASP A 155 -11.15 4.82 9.26
N THR A 156 -10.94 5.97 8.63
CA THR A 156 -9.77 6.82 8.91
C THR A 156 -9.81 7.47 10.30
N ASP A 157 -11.00 7.80 10.80
CA ASP A 157 -11.19 8.33 12.16
C ASP A 157 -10.91 7.25 13.22
N ALA A 158 -11.37 6.03 12.98
CA ALA A 158 -11.07 4.87 13.83
C ALA A 158 -9.57 4.56 13.83
N PHE A 159 -8.93 4.59 12.65
CA PHE A 159 -7.48 4.45 12.51
C PHE A 159 -6.71 5.54 13.27
N PHE A 160 -7.12 6.80 13.15
CA PHE A 160 -6.50 7.91 13.85
C PHE A 160 -6.57 7.72 15.37
N THR A 161 -7.77 7.45 15.90
CA THR A 161 -8.00 7.24 17.34
C THR A 161 -7.17 6.07 17.86
N ALA A 162 -7.17 4.94 17.15
CA ALA A 162 -6.39 3.77 17.54
C ALA A 162 -4.87 4.03 17.47
N THR A 163 -4.41 4.85 16.52
CA THR A 163 -3.01 5.25 16.41
C THR A 163 -2.61 6.13 17.59
N GLU A 164 -3.42 7.12 17.96
CA GLU A 164 -3.19 7.94 19.14
C GLU A 164 -3.10 7.09 20.43
N GLU A 165 -4.02 6.15 20.62
CA GLU A 165 -3.98 5.18 21.73
C GLU A 165 -2.68 4.35 21.71
N ALA A 166 -2.26 3.88 20.53
CA ALA A 166 -1.03 3.09 20.37
C ALA A 166 0.19 3.88 20.78
N LEU A 167 0.36 5.11 20.28
CA LEU A 167 1.49 5.98 20.59
C LEU A 167 1.55 6.27 22.10
N ASN A 168 0.41 6.61 22.71
CA ASN A 168 0.33 6.87 24.15
C ASN A 168 0.68 5.65 25.00
N THR A 169 0.25 4.46 24.58
CA THR A 169 0.53 3.20 25.29
C THR A 169 2.01 2.82 25.18
N LEU A 170 2.58 2.90 23.99
CA LEU A 170 3.98 2.54 23.72
C LEU A 170 4.95 3.54 24.37
N LYS A 171 4.62 4.83 24.40
CA LYS A 171 5.42 5.86 25.07
C LYS A 171 5.58 5.63 26.57
N LYS A 172 4.58 5.06 27.24
CA LYS A 172 4.65 4.73 28.68
C LYS A 172 5.62 3.59 28.96
N ARG A 173 5.72 2.60 28.05
CA ARG A 173 6.64 1.46 28.19
C ARG A 173 8.10 1.89 28.05
N ASN A 174 8.41 2.77 27.09
CA ASN A 174 9.76 3.28 26.86
C ASN A 174 10.29 4.21 28.00
N LYS A 175 9.43 4.65 28.93
CA LYS A 175 9.85 5.42 30.11
C LYS A 175 10.09 4.55 31.35
N GLN A 176 9.72 3.28 31.31
CA GLN A 176 9.84 2.33 32.43
C GLN A 176 11.05 1.40 32.28
N GLU A 177 11.77 1.48 31.16
CA GLU A 177 13.09 0.88 30.92
C GLU A 177 14.17 1.97 30.99
#